data_AF-A0A392SAB6-F1
#
_entry.id   AF-A0A392SAB6-F1
#
_cell.length_a   1.000
_cell.length_b   1.000
_cell.length_c   1.000
_cell.angle_alpha   90.00
_cell.angle_beta   90.00
_cell.angle_gamma   90.00
#
_symmetry.space_group_name_H-M   'P 1'
#
loop_
_entity.id
_entity.type
_entity.pdbx_description
1 polymer ?
#
loop_
_entity_poly.entity_id
_entity_poly.type
_entity_poly.pdbx_seq_one_letter_code
_entity_poly.pdbx_strand_id
1 'polypeptide(L)' 'MAKLKVANKVINSLQDGDNVLTDQSQIAEHVVNYYKNLFGSNTVLQDLSLAEDVIPHLITE' A
#
# COMPACT_ATOMS: atom_id res chain seq x y z
N MET A 1 -11.82 12.44 -14.79
CA MET A 1 -11.30 12.87 -13.48
C MET A 1 -12.15 12.22 -12.37
N ALA A 2 -11.92 10.95 -12.06
CA ALA A 2 -12.63 10.30 -10.96
C ALA A 2 -12.08 10.84 -9.63
N LYS A 3 -12.79 11.82 -9.05
CA LYS A 3 -12.47 12.34 -7.72
C LYS A 3 -12.76 11.23 -6.70
N LEU A 4 -11.73 10.50 -6.28
CA LEU A 4 -11.78 9.53 -5.19
C LEU A 4 -12.12 10.25 -3.87
N LYS A 5 -13.42 10.48 -3.64
CA LYS A 5 -14.00 11.07 -2.43
C LYS A 5 -13.98 10.12 -1.21
N VAL A 6 -13.12 9.10 -1.22
CA VAL A 6 -13.19 7.95 -0.32
C VAL A 6 -11.85 7.68 0.39
N ALA A 7 -11.03 8.71 0.59
CA ALA A 7 -9.72 8.55 1.23
C ALA A 7 -9.79 8.08 2.70
N ASN A 8 -10.96 8.16 3.36
CA ASN A 8 -11.13 7.89 4.80
C ASN A 8 -12.31 6.97 5.14
N LYS A 9 -12.88 6.22 4.18
CA LYS A 9 -13.87 5.20 4.56
C LYS A 9 -13.14 3.97 5.10
N VAL A 10 -13.50 3.58 6.32
CA VAL A 10 -13.06 2.32 6.92
C VAL A 10 -13.46 1.16 6.00
N ILE A 11 -12.50 0.32 5.65
CA ILE A 11 -12.72 -0.86 4.81
C ILE A 11 -13.34 -1.93 5.71
N ASN A 12 -14.65 -2.16 5.58
CA ASN A 12 -15.38 -3.15 6.40
C ASN A 12 -15.33 -4.57 5.82
N SER A 13 -14.99 -4.69 4.55
CA SER A 13 -14.77 -5.98 3.90
C SER A 13 -13.76 -5.85 2.77
N LEU A 14 -12.96 -6.89 2.58
CA LEU A 14 -11.97 -7.00 1.52
C LEU A 14 -12.03 -8.40 0.92
N GLN A 15 -12.14 -8.51 -0.40
CA GLN A 15 -12.11 -9.79 -1.08
C GLN A 15 -10.66 -10.16 -1.43
N ASP A 16 -10.24 -11.34 -1.01
CA ASP A 16 -8.95 -11.96 -1.32
C ASP A 16 -9.20 -13.29 -2.04
N GLY A 17 -9.22 -13.24 -3.37
CA GLY A 17 -9.61 -14.39 -4.21
C GLY A 17 -11.05 -14.84 -3.93
N ASP A 18 -11.19 -16.07 -3.44
CA ASP A 18 -12.48 -16.68 -3.05
C ASP A 18 -12.88 -16.37 -1.60
N ASN A 19 -11.99 -15.77 -0.80
CA ASN A 19 -12.24 -15.43 0.60
C ASN A 19 -12.66 -13.97 0.75
N VAL A 20 -13.59 -13.71 1.68
CA VAL A 20 -13.99 -12.35 2.05
C VAL A 20 -13.54 -12.08 3.49
N LEU A 21 -12.55 -11.21 3.63
CA LEU A 21 -12.08 -10.72 4.92
C LEU A 21 -13.06 -9.66 5.42
N THR A 22 -13.67 -9.91 6.57
CA THR A 22 -14.55 -8.93 7.25
C THR A 22 -13.96 -8.45 8.58
N ASP A 23 -12.91 -9.12 9.06
CA ASP A 23 -12.18 -8.76 10.27
C ASP A 23 -11.18 -7.63 9.96
N GLN A 24 -11.23 -6.55 10.75
CA GLN A 24 -10.39 -5.37 10.56
C GLN A 24 -8.88 -5.66 10.68
N SER A 25 -8.50 -6.60 11.55
CA SER A 25 -7.09 -6.98 11.74
C SER A 25 -6.58 -7.75 10.54
N GLN A 26 -7.39 -8.69 10.03
CA GLN A 26 -7.05 -9.45 8.82
C GLN A 26 -6.99 -8.56 7.57
N ILE A 27 -7.90 -7.60 7.45
CA ILE A 27 -7.88 -6.60 6.38
C ILE A 27 -6.59 -5.77 6.45
N ALA A 28 -6.23 -5.28 7.64
CA ALA A 28 -5.02 -4.48 7.82
C ALA A 28 -3.75 -5.29 7.47
N GLU A 29 -3.65 -6.52 7.95
CA GLU A 29 -2.54 -7.41 7.64
C GLU A 29 -2.45 -7.71 6.15
N HIS A 30 -3.57 -8.05 5.50
CA HIS A 30 -3.62 -8.32 4.07
C HIS A 30 -3.14 -7.10 3.25
N VAL A 31 -3.63 -5.89 3.56
CA VAL A 31 -3.22 -4.66 2.86
C VAL A 31 -1.73 -4.40 3.03
N VAL A 32 -1.21 -4.53 4.25
CA VAL A 32 0.23 -4.33 4.52
C VAL A 32 1.08 -5.36 3.77
N ASN A 33 0.69 -6.63 3.80
CA ASN A 33 1.43 -7.70 3.12
C ASN A 33 1.38 -7.54 1.61
N TYR A 34 0.23 -7.13 1.05
CA TYR A 34 0.10 -6.85 -0.38
C TYR A 34 1.09 -5.78 -0.84
N TYR A 35 1.12 -4.62 -0.17
CA TYR A 35 2.03 -3.54 -0.56
C TYR A 35 3.50 -3.85 -0.22
N LYS A 36 3.77 -4.55 0.88
CA LYS A 36 5.13 -5.06 1.16
C LYS A 36 5.61 -6.00 0.08
N ASN A 37 4.76 -6.88 -0.43
CA ASN A 37 5.14 -7.76 -1.54
C ASN A 37 5.24 -6.97 -2.84
N LEU A 38 4.32 -6.05 -3.13
CA LEU A 38 4.36 -5.24 -4.35
C LEU A 38 5.62 -4.38 -4.44
N PHE A 39 6.01 -3.72 -3.34
CA PHE A 39 7.17 -2.85 -3.29
C PHE A 39 8.45 -3.55 -2.81
N GLY A 40 8.35 -4.68 -2.12
CA GLY A 40 9.50 -5.46 -1.67
C GLY A 40 9.95 -6.54 -2.67
N SER A 41 9.09 -6.90 -3.63
CA SER A 41 9.44 -7.88 -4.67
C SER A 41 10.10 -7.18 -5.85
N ASN A 42 11.38 -7.49 -6.05
CA ASN A 42 12.17 -7.21 -7.24
C ASN A 42 12.52 -5.73 -7.49
N THR A 43 13.64 -5.30 -6.91
CA THR A 43 14.28 -4.00 -7.17
C THR A 43 14.78 -3.82 -8.61
N VAL A 44 14.78 -4.87 -9.43
CA VAL A 44 15.25 -4.82 -10.83
C VAL A 44 14.19 -4.21 -11.76
N LEU A 45 12.91 -4.25 -11.39
CA LEU A 45 11.79 -3.69 -12.17
C LEU A 45 11.17 -2.44 -11.55
N GLN A 46 11.69 -1.98 -10.41
CA GLN A 46 11.26 -0.76 -9.76
C GLN A 46 12.19 0.38 -10.16
N ASP A 47 11.61 1.50 -10.57
CA ASP A 47 12.35 2.73 -10.81
C ASP A 47 12.91 3.22 -9.47
N LEU A 48 14.22 3.00 -9.26
CA LEU A 48 14.95 3.39 -8.04
C LEU A 48 14.82 4.88 -7.74
N SER A 49 14.49 5.71 -8.74
CA SER A 49 14.24 7.14 -8.57
C SER A 49 12.99 7.45 -7.77
N LEU A 50 12.03 6.52 -7.61
CA LEU A 50 10.86 6.76 -6.76
C LEU A 50 11.25 6.89 -5.28
N ALA A 51 12.23 6.11 -4.81
CA ALA A 51 12.72 6.20 -3.45
C ALA A 51 13.45 7.53 -3.19
N GLU A 52 14.23 8.01 -4.16
CA GLU A 52 14.94 9.28 -4.07
C GLU A 52 14.00 10.51 -4.14
N ASP A 53 12.91 10.42 -4.90
CA ASP A 53 11.91 11.49 -5.00
C ASP A 53 11.00 11.60 -3.76
N VAL A 54 10.71 10.48 -3.09
CA VAL A 54 9.75 10.44 -1.96
C VAL A 54 10.39 10.46 -0.59
N ILE A 55 11.68 10.18 -0.46
CA ILE A 55 12.41 10.34 0.80
C ILE A 55 12.89 11.79 0.86
N PRO A 56 12.28 12.64 1.71
CA PRO A 56 12.75 14.01 1.86
C PRO A 56 14.19 13.94 2.33
N HIS A 57 15.10 14.59 1.60
CA HIS A 57 16.49 14.70 2.00
C HIS A 57 16.50 15.32 3.39
N LEU A 58 16.88 14.52 4.39
CA LEU A 58 17.03 15.01 5.75
C LEU A 58 18.13 16.05 5.68
N ILE A 59 17.75 17.33 5.76
CA ILE A 59 18.73 18.43 5.83
C ILE A 59 19.44 18.25 7.18
N THR A 60 20.61 17.62 7.14
CA THR A 60 21.55 17.64 8.26
C THR A 60 22.32 18.94 8.19
N GLU A 61 22.08 19.81 9.17
CA GLU A 61 23.04 20.83 9.61
C GLU A 61 24.09 20.19 10.53
#